data_AF-A0A5M9IQ16-F1
#
_entry.id   AF-A0A5M9IQ16-F1
#
_cell.length_a   1.000
_cell.length_b   1.000
_cell.length_c   1.000
_cell.angle_alpha   90.00
_cell.angle_beta   90.00
_cell.angle_gamma   90.00
#
_symmetry.space_group_name_H-M   'P 1'
#
loop_
_entity.id
_entity.type
_entity.pdbx_description
1 polymer ?
#
loop_
_entity_poly.entity_id
_entity_poly.type
_entity_poly.pdbx_seq_one_letter_code
_entity_poly.pdbx_strand_id
1 'polypeptide(L)'
;MLEQNQKIVLSGKEALDALKEIEYILISLRKMGSFYAEKPGALEEYRKATTDFIDDCAVTQRLAKVRTIISQHFDDSLGDDEMDDIERHFSDLKFWKPDQPLNKKEPETEVPDISKGTIQQVTCKRNELLMVFTNQQDEFLLITFHNPIEFKGISAIGIETNGLHKEEDLTLSQDAKCTTPLQNTKTYCFKETIRKEVIFTVTSDGYSVEKI
;
A
#
# COMPACT_ATOMS: atom_id res chain seq x y z
N MET A 1 -12.99 -10.14 18.70
CA MET A 1 -12.17 -11.23 18.19
C MET A 1 -13.01 -12.46 17.95
N LEU A 2 -13.07 -12.88 16.69
CA LEU A 2 -13.64 -14.15 16.26
C LEU A 2 -12.88 -15.31 16.92
N GLU A 3 -13.57 -16.42 17.18
CA GLU A 3 -12.96 -17.57 17.86
C GLU A 3 -11.78 -18.14 17.06
N GLN A 4 -11.89 -18.25 15.72
CA GLN A 4 -10.77 -18.69 14.89
C GLN A 4 -9.55 -17.76 14.94
N ASN A 5 -9.75 -16.45 15.16
CA ASN A 5 -8.66 -15.48 15.22
C ASN A 5 -7.90 -15.51 16.55
N GLN A 6 -8.40 -16.21 17.58
CA GLN A 6 -7.69 -16.39 18.84
C GLN A 6 -6.42 -17.24 18.67
N LYS A 7 -6.35 -18.08 17.63
CA LYS A 7 -5.19 -18.93 17.31
C LYS A 7 -5.01 -19.01 15.80
N ILE A 8 -3.97 -18.34 15.30
CA ILE A 8 -3.51 -18.50 13.93
C ILE A 8 -2.44 -19.61 13.84
N VAL A 9 -2.32 -20.22 12.66
CA VAL A 9 -1.31 -21.27 12.40
C VAL A 9 -0.48 -20.85 11.20
N LEU A 10 0.83 -20.70 11.41
CA LEU A 10 1.80 -20.50 10.33
C LEU A 10 2.53 -21.80 10.04
N SER A 11 2.79 -22.09 8.76
CA SER A 11 3.75 -23.13 8.41
C SER A 11 5.17 -22.74 8.85
N GLY A 12 6.03 -23.73 9.06
CA GLY A 12 7.43 -23.47 9.37
C GLY A 12 8.13 -22.65 8.28
N LYS A 13 7.74 -22.81 7.02
CA LYS A 13 8.27 -22.02 5.90
C LYS A 13 7.87 -20.55 6.00
N GLU A 14 6.58 -20.26 6.22
CA GLU A 14 6.08 -18.89 6.39
C GLU A 14 6.76 -18.20 7.58
N ALA A 15 6.88 -18.90 8.71
CA ALA A 15 7.59 -18.39 9.87
C ALA A 15 9.06 -18.07 9.56
N LEU A 16 9.78 -18.96 8.86
CA LEU A 16 11.17 -18.72 8.45
C LEU A 16 11.29 -17.57 7.45
N ASP A 17 10.36 -17.45 6.50
CA ASP A 17 10.36 -16.37 5.51
C ASP A 17 10.12 -15.01 6.18
N ALA A 18 9.23 -14.93 7.19
CA ALA A 18 9.04 -13.72 7.98
C ALA A 18 10.29 -13.40 8.84
N LEU A 19 10.83 -14.39 9.55
CA LEU A 19 12.02 -14.21 10.38
C LEU A 19 13.23 -13.75 9.57
N LYS A 20 13.41 -14.28 8.35
CA LYS A 20 14.51 -13.87 7.46
C LYS A 20 14.49 -12.36 7.19
N GLU A 21 13.31 -11.79 6.91
CA GLU A 21 13.19 -10.35 6.66
C GLU A 21 13.43 -9.53 7.93
N ILE A 22 12.91 -9.99 9.08
CA ILE A 22 13.11 -9.34 10.38
C ILE A 22 14.59 -9.33 10.77
N GLU A 23 15.28 -10.48 10.67
CA GLU A 23 16.69 -10.62 11.01
C GLU A 23 17.59 -9.76 10.13
N TYR A 24 17.29 -9.68 8.82
CA TYR A 24 18.01 -8.79 7.92
C TYR A 24 17.97 -7.33 8.40
N ILE A 25 16.80 -6.85 8.81
CA ILE A 25 16.62 -5.48 9.30
C ILE A 25 17.34 -5.29 10.64
N LEU A 26 17.06 -6.15 11.62
CA LEU A 26 17.59 -6.01 12.99
C LEU A 26 19.12 -6.11 13.04
N ILE A 27 19.71 -7.10 12.37
CA ILE A 27 21.17 -7.28 12.37
C ILE A 27 21.85 -6.12 11.64
N SER A 28 21.29 -5.65 10.53
CA SER A 28 21.86 -4.52 9.77
C SER A 28 21.83 -3.23 10.59
N LEU A 29 20.68 -2.87 11.15
CA LEU A 29 20.55 -1.68 12.02
C LEU A 29 21.48 -1.75 13.23
N ARG A 30 21.63 -2.93 13.86
CA ARG A 30 22.57 -3.12 14.97
C ARG A 30 24.01 -2.89 14.55
N LYS A 31 24.42 -3.41 13.39
CA LYS A 31 25.79 -3.22 12.86
C LYS A 31 26.06 -1.76 12.55
N MET A 32 25.10 -1.06 11.94
CA MET A 32 25.21 0.38 11.67
C MET A 32 25.33 1.17 12.98
N GLY A 33 24.46 0.90 13.96
CA GLY A 33 24.54 1.52 15.28
C GLY A 33 25.88 1.30 15.96
N SER A 34 26.41 0.08 15.91
CA SER A 34 27.74 -0.25 16.45
C SER A 34 28.87 0.51 15.74
N PHE A 35 28.85 0.54 14.40
CA PHE A 35 29.88 1.21 13.61
C PHE A 35 29.93 2.72 13.87
N TYR A 36 28.77 3.38 13.89
CA TYR A 36 28.71 4.83 14.09
C TYR A 36 28.88 5.25 15.56
N ALA A 37 28.60 4.38 16.53
CA ALA A 37 28.88 4.65 17.94
C ALA A 37 30.39 4.84 18.21
N GLU A 38 31.25 4.22 17.42
CA GLU A 38 32.71 4.33 17.52
C GLU A 38 33.27 5.58 16.80
N LYS A 39 32.42 6.38 16.14
CA LYS A 39 32.83 7.54 15.35
C LYS A 39 32.30 8.87 15.93
N PRO A 40 33.09 9.58 16.77
CA PRO A 40 32.69 10.87 17.32
C PRO A 40 32.34 11.89 16.23
N GLY A 41 31.25 12.63 16.42
CA GLY A 41 30.81 13.68 15.50
C GLY A 41 30.07 13.20 14.24
N ALA A 42 29.85 11.89 14.05
CA ALA A 42 29.24 11.33 12.84
C ALA A 42 27.71 11.17 12.90
N LEU A 43 27.01 11.97 13.73
CA LEU A 43 25.56 11.83 13.90
C LEU A 43 24.77 12.01 12.58
N GLU A 44 25.14 13.01 11.79
CA GLU A 44 24.46 13.26 10.50
C GLU A 44 24.77 12.18 9.47
N GLU A 45 25.98 11.63 9.47
CA GLU A 45 26.32 10.49 8.63
C GLU A 45 25.53 9.23 9.03
N TYR A 46 25.37 8.99 10.34
CA TYR A 46 24.56 7.89 10.86
C TYR A 46 23.09 8.03 10.46
N ARG A 47 22.52 9.23 10.59
CA ARG A 47 21.14 9.52 10.18
C ARG A 47 20.96 9.27 8.69
N LYS A 48 21.83 9.84 7.86
CA LYS A 48 21.78 9.64 6.42
C LYS A 48 21.91 8.15 6.05
N ALA A 49 22.92 7.46 6.59
CA ALA A 49 23.13 6.04 6.30
C ALA A 49 21.92 5.19 6.71
N THR A 50 21.28 5.52 7.84
CA THR A 50 20.06 4.81 8.30
C THR A 50 18.87 5.06 7.39
N THR A 51 18.68 6.30 6.92
CA THR A 51 17.65 6.63 5.92
C THR A 51 17.93 5.91 4.59
N ASP A 52 19.15 6.03 4.06
CA ASP A 52 19.57 5.33 2.84
C ASP A 52 19.34 3.82 2.97
N PHE A 53 19.66 3.21 4.12
CA PHE A 53 19.40 1.79 4.35
C PHE A 53 17.89 1.46 4.34
N ILE A 54 17.05 2.30 4.95
CA ILE A 54 15.60 2.08 4.96
C ILE A 54 15.06 2.08 3.52
N ASP A 55 15.50 3.05 2.72
CA ASP A 55 15.01 3.27 1.36
C ASP A 55 15.64 2.26 0.37
N ASP A 56 16.97 2.22 0.25
CA ASP A 56 17.69 1.41 -0.73
C ASP A 56 17.58 -0.09 -0.47
N CYS A 57 17.42 -0.50 0.80
CA CYS A 57 17.27 -1.92 1.16
C CYS A 57 15.80 -2.34 1.31
N ALA A 58 14.86 -1.47 0.94
CA ALA A 58 13.43 -1.74 0.90
C ALA A 58 12.86 -2.22 2.25
N VAL A 59 13.28 -1.59 3.36
CA VAL A 59 12.91 -2.02 4.71
C VAL A 59 11.40 -1.99 4.92
N THR A 60 10.71 -0.99 4.38
CA THR A 60 9.24 -0.87 4.48
C THR A 60 8.53 -2.00 3.73
N GLN A 61 9.01 -2.40 2.55
CA GLN A 61 8.48 -3.52 1.77
C GLN A 61 8.74 -4.85 2.46
N ARG A 62 9.91 -5.03 3.08
CA ARG A 62 10.23 -6.20 3.89
C ARG A 62 9.28 -6.35 5.08
N LEU A 63 9.01 -5.26 5.80
CA LEU A 63 8.03 -5.24 6.89
C LEU A 63 6.61 -5.48 6.37
N ALA A 64 6.25 -4.94 5.20
CA ALA A 64 4.96 -5.21 4.57
C ALA A 64 4.80 -6.70 4.22
N LYS A 65 5.86 -7.35 3.72
CA LYS A 65 5.86 -8.80 3.47
C LYS A 65 5.65 -9.59 4.75
N VAL A 66 6.36 -9.25 5.83
CA VAL A 66 6.16 -9.88 7.16
C VAL A 66 4.72 -9.72 7.62
N ARG A 67 4.17 -8.50 7.51
CA ARG A 67 2.77 -8.21 7.84
C ARG A 67 1.83 -9.13 7.05
N THR A 68 2.00 -9.24 5.74
CA THR A 68 1.17 -10.11 4.88
C THR A 68 1.23 -11.57 5.31
N ILE A 69 2.43 -12.10 5.58
CA ILE A 69 2.60 -13.49 6.04
C ILE A 69 1.82 -13.76 7.33
N ILE A 70 1.77 -12.80 8.24
CA ILE A 70 1.06 -12.96 9.52
C ILE A 70 -0.45 -12.73 9.33
N SER A 71 -0.83 -11.65 8.64
CA SER A 71 -2.22 -11.22 8.54
C SER A 71 -3.08 -12.15 7.70
N GLN A 72 -2.51 -12.83 6.70
CA GLN A 72 -3.26 -13.78 5.85
C GLN A 72 -3.88 -14.96 6.62
N HIS A 73 -3.43 -15.22 7.85
CA HIS A 73 -3.97 -16.30 8.69
C HIS A 73 -5.09 -15.85 9.62
N PHE A 74 -5.44 -14.56 9.60
CA PHE A 74 -6.64 -14.05 10.26
C PHE A 74 -7.82 -14.12 9.30
N ASP A 75 -8.99 -14.40 9.85
CA ASP A 75 -10.28 -14.15 9.22
C ASP A 75 -10.56 -12.65 9.24
N ASP A 76 -10.80 -12.08 8.06
CA ASP A 76 -11.04 -10.67 7.80
C ASP A 76 -12.54 -10.31 7.70
N SER A 77 -13.42 -11.23 8.11
CA SER A 77 -14.86 -10.97 8.19
C SER A 77 -15.16 -9.80 9.13
N LEU A 78 -15.89 -8.82 8.62
CA LEU A 78 -16.26 -7.62 9.36
C LEU A 78 -17.31 -7.93 10.44
N GLY A 79 -17.15 -7.31 11.60
CA GLY A 79 -18.16 -7.30 12.65
C GLY A 79 -19.25 -6.24 12.43
N ASP A 80 -20.16 -6.12 13.39
CA ASP A 80 -21.25 -5.12 13.36
C ASP A 80 -20.76 -3.65 13.33
N ASP A 81 -19.50 -3.42 13.73
CA ASP A 81 -18.82 -2.12 13.70
C ASP A 81 -18.08 -1.85 12.38
N GLU A 82 -18.28 -2.70 11.37
CA GLU A 82 -17.60 -2.71 10.06
C GLU A 82 -16.07 -2.72 10.18
N MET A 83 -15.54 -3.38 11.21
CA MET A 83 -14.10 -3.59 11.39
C MET A 83 -13.79 -5.07 11.56
N ASP A 84 -12.70 -5.50 10.96
CA ASP A 84 -12.11 -6.81 11.28
C ASP A 84 -11.38 -6.76 12.64
N ASP A 85 -10.86 -7.91 13.08
CA ASP A 85 -10.18 -8.00 14.37
C ASP A 85 -8.81 -7.29 14.41
N ILE A 86 -8.10 -7.24 13.28
CA ILE A 86 -6.82 -6.56 13.15
C ILE A 86 -7.04 -5.04 13.24
N GLU A 87 -7.98 -4.51 12.47
CA GLU A 87 -8.37 -3.10 12.48
C GLU A 87 -8.84 -2.66 13.88
N ARG A 88 -9.71 -3.47 14.51
CA ARG A 88 -10.18 -3.19 15.86
C ARG A 88 -9.02 -3.17 16.87
N HIS A 89 -8.08 -4.10 16.74
CA HIS A 89 -6.91 -4.18 17.62
C HIS A 89 -5.93 -3.01 17.41
N PHE A 90 -5.86 -2.44 16.20
CA PHE A 90 -4.97 -1.33 15.86
C PHE A 90 -5.62 0.05 15.97
N SER A 91 -6.87 0.13 16.40
CA SER A 91 -7.67 1.36 16.43
C SER A 91 -7.07 2.49 17.30
N ASP A 92 -6.23 2.15 18.28
CA ASP A 92 -5.56 3.11 19.16
C ASP A 92 -4.13 3.47 18.72
N LEU A 93 -3.61 2.84 17.65
CA LEU A 93 -2.30 3.14 17.12
C LEU A 93 -2.24 4.57 16.54
N LYS A 94 -1.38 5.39 17.12
CA LYS A 94 -1.10 6.74 16.64
C LYS A 94 0.01 6.69 15.59
N PHE A 95 -0.36 6.86 14.33
CA PHE A 95 0.61 6.99 13.25
C PHE A 95 1.32 8.33 13.30
N TRP A 96 2.59 8.33 12.89
CA TRP A 96 3.31 9.57 12.64
C TRP A 96 2.58 10.38 11.57
N LYS A 97 2.48 11.67 11.79
CA LYS A 97 1.96 12.66 10.85
C LYS A 97 2.87 13.88 10.93
N PRO A 98 3.03 14.64 9.83
CA PRO A 98 3.82 15.85 9.90
C PRO A 98 3.14 16.86 10.85
N ASP A 99 3.95 17.61 11.62
CA ASP A 99 3.46 18.60 12.59
C ASP A 99 2.71 19.76 11.91
N GLN A 100 3.05 20.01 10.65
CA GLN A 100 2.33 20.91 9.76
C GLN A 100 1.90 20.11 8.54
N PRO A 101 0.63 20.17 8.12
CA PRO A 101 0.29 19.69 6.79
C PRO A 101 1.20 20.43 5.80
N LEU A 102 1.75 19.72 4.82
CA LEU A 102 2.39 20.36 3.67
C LEU A 102 1.48 21.51 3.27
N ASN A 103 2.02 22.73 3.19
CA ASN A 103 1.26 23.88 2.71
C ASN A 103 0.53 23.39 1.46
N LYS A 104 -0.79 23.21 1.58
CA LYS A 104 -1.64 22.99 0.43
C LYS A 104 -1.55 24.30 -0.31
N LYS A 105 -0.53 24.43 -1.17
CA LYS A 105 -0.82 24.97 -2.48
C LYS A 105 -1.97 24.11 -2.94
N GLU A 106 -3.14 24.72 -3.13
CA GLU A 106 -4.07 24.18 -4.10
C GLU A 106 -3.20 23.73 -5.26
N PRO A 107 -3.23 22.43 -5.63
CA PRO A 107 -2.41 21.97 -6.73
C PRO A 107 -2.73 22.92 -7.87
N GLU A 108 -1.74 23.73 -8.26
CA GLU A 108 -1.74 24.25 -9.62
C GLU A 108 -1.97 23.01 -10.47
N THR A 109 -3.03 23.10 -11.27
CA THR A 109 -3.76 22.02 -11.93
C THR A 109 -2.88 21.21 -12.90
N GLU A 110 -1.85 20.57 -12.39
CA GLU A 110 -1.03 19.59 -13.06
C GLU A 110 -1.25 18.30 -12.30
N VAL A 111 -2.28 17.57 -12.72
CA VAL A 111 -2.46 16.17 -12.34
C VAL A 111 -1.15 15.46 -12.70
N PRO A 112 -0.40 14.91 -11.74
CA PRO A 112 0.83 14.18 -12.02
C PRO A 112 0.56 13.12 -13.08
N ASP A 113 1.42 13.01 -14.09
CA ASP A 113 1.16 12.16 -15.24
C ASP A 113 1.20 10.68 -14.85
N ILE A 114 0.02 10.06 -14.72
CA ILE A 114 -0.14 8.61 -14.54
C ILE A 114 -0.33 7.98 -15.92
N SER A 115 0.58 8.22 -16.88
CA SER A 115 0.51 7.67 -18.24
C SER A 115 1.22 6.33 -18.39
N LYS A 116 2.32 6.08 -17.67
CA LYS A 116 3.02 4.80 -17.69
C LYS A 116 3.88 4.59 -16.44
N GLY A 117 3.87 3.35 -15.93
CA GLY A 117 4.60 3.01 -14.71
C GLY A 117 4.16 1.69 -14.09
N THR A 118 4.66 1.41 -12.89
CA THR A 118 4.47 0.12 -12.20
C THR A 118 3.72 0.32 -10.89
N ILE A 119 2.70 -0.51 -10.66
CA ILE A 119 2.03 -0.60 -9.36
C ILE A 119 2.97 -1.32 -8.40
N GLN A 120 3.49 -0.62 -7.39
CA GLN A 120 4.44 -1.17 -6.42
C GLN A 120 3.72 -1.81 -5.23
N GLN A 121 2.63 -1.19 -4.79
CA GLN A 121 1.90 -1.62 -3.61
C GLN A 121 0.44 -1.17 -3.71
N VAL A 122 -0.45 -1.98 -3.16
CA VAL A 122 -1.85 -1.63 -2.93
C VAL A 122 -2.16 -1.92 -1.45
N THR A 123 -2.75 -0.96 -0.75
CA THR A 123 -3.16 -1.08 0.66
C THR A 123 -4.60 -0.62 0.79
N CYS A 124 -5.48 -1.49 1.26
CA CYS A 124 -6.85 -1.14 1.59
C CYS A 124 -6.92 -0.66 3.05
N LYS A 125 -7.63 0.45 3.27
CA LYS A 125 -8.09 0.94 4.58
C LYS A 125 -9.60 1.14 4.49
N ARG A 126 -10.29 1.16 5.63
CA ARG A 126 -11.75 1.28 5.75
C ARG A 126 -12.46 2.13 4.67
N ASN A 127 -11.97 3.34 4.36
CA ASN A 127 -12.56 4.22 3.34
C ASN A 127 -11.59 4.63 2.23
N GLU A 128 -10.41 4.01 2.13
CA GLU A 128 -9.38 4.44 1.19
C GLU A 128 -8.64 3.23 0.60
N LEU A 129 -8.43 3.23 -0.72
CA LEU A 129 -7.49 2.33 -1.37
C LEU A 129 -6.25 3.13 -1.76
N LEU A 130 -5.14 2.83 -1.11
CA LEU A 130 -3.85 3.47 -1.33
C LEU A 130 -3.05 2.64 -2.32
N MET A 131 -2.57 3.26 -3.39
CA MET A 131 -1.71 2.64 -4.38
C MET A 131 -0.41 3.41 -4.50
N VAL A 132 0.72 2.73 -4.26
CA VAL A 132 2.04 3.26 -4.57
C VAL A 132 2.35 2.89 -6.02
N PHE A 133 2.61 3.90 -6.84
CA PHE A 133 2.88 3.79 -8.27
C PHE A 133 4.22 4.43 -8.58
N THR A 134 5.08 3.76 -9.33
CA THR A 134 6.33 4.35 -9.84
C THR A 134 6.13 4.78 -11.28
N ASN A 135 6.32 6.07 -11.59
CA ASN A 135 6.22 6.56 -12.98
C ASN A 135 7.49 6.25 -13.80
N GLN A 136 7.54 6.67 -15.07
CA GLN A 136 8.68 6.43 -15.94
C GLN A 136 9.96 7.20 -15.55
N GLN A 137 9.82 8.20 -14.70
CA GLN A 137 10.89 9.02 -14.16
C GLN A 137 11.42 8.45 -12.83
N ASP A 138 11.02 7.23 -12.47
CA ASP A 138 11.30 6.57 -11.19
C ASP A 138 10.80 7.34 -9.95
N GLU A 139 9.81 8.21 -10.12
CA GLU A 139 9.17 8.93 -9.01
C GLU A 139 8.04 8.10 -8.42
N PHE A 140 7.96 8.10 -7.10
CA PHE A 140 6.87 7.45 -6.38
C PHE A 140 5.67 8.39 -6.27
N LEU A 141 4.52 7.90 -6.71
CA LEU A 141 3.22 8.55 -6.60
C LEU A 141 2.35 7.72 -5.67
N LEU A 142 1.67 8.38 -4.73
CA LEU A 142 0.61 7.80 -3.95
C LEU A 142 -0.73 8.18 -4.57
N ILE A 143 -1.42 7.19 -5.14
CA ILE A 143 -2.77 7.32 -5.66
C ILE A 143 -3.72 6.84 -4.55
N THR A 144 -4.55 7.75 -4.05
CA THR A 144 -5.54 7.44 -3.01
C THR A 144 -6.94 7.45 -3.63
N PHE A 145 -7.58 6.28 -3.71
CA PHE A 145 -8.99 6.19 -4.11
C PHE A 145 -9.88 6.33 -2.88
N HIS A 146 -10.85 7.24 -2.93
CA HIS A 146 -11.72 7.57 -1.81
C HIS A 146 -13.03 6.80 -1.89
N ASN A 147 -13.44 6.19 -0.77
CA ASN A 147 -14.62 5.34 -0.64
C ASN A 147 -14.69 4.26 -1.75
N PRO A 148 -13.69 3.37 -1.86
CA PRO A 148 -13.70 2.32 -2.86
C PRO A 148 -14.85 1.34 -2.60
N ILE A 149 -15.63 1.03 -3.64
CA ILE A 149 -16.71 0.03 -3.62
C ILE A 149 -16.17 -1.36 -3.96
N GLU A 150 -15.33 -1.44 -4.99
CA GLU A 150 -14.78 -2.70 -5.49
C GLU A 150 -13.41 -2.45 -6.11
N PHE A 151 -12.48 -3.39 -5.94
CA PHE A 151 -11.26 -3.44 -6.75
C PHE A 151 -10.90 -4.87 -7.16
N LYS A 152 -10.25 -5.02 -8.31
CA LYS A 152 -9.78 -6.30 -8.86
C LYS A 152 -8.36 -6.17 -9.36
N GLY A 153 -7.58 -7.25 -9.29
CA GLY A 153 -6.28 -7.33 -9.97
C GLY A 153 -5.05 -7.26 -9.08
N ILE A 154 -5.08 -7.81 -7.86
CA ILE A 154 -3.89 -7.83 -6.95
C ILE A 154 -2.63 -8.42 -7.63
N SER A 155 -2.80 -9.29 -8.64
CA SER A 155 -1.72 -9.83 -9.49
C SER A 155 -1.03 -8.80 -10.39
N ALA A 156 -1.52 -7.56 -10.46
CA ALA A 156 -0.95 -6.47 -11.25
C ALA A 156 0.27 -5.80 -10.59
N ILE A 157 0.55 -6.10 -9.32
CA ILE A 157 1.71 -5.55 -8.61
C ILE A 157 3.00 -6.00 -9.32
N GLY A 158 3.85 -5.05 -9.70
CA GLY A 158 5.09 -5.28 -10.43
C GLY A 158 4.94 -5.35 -11.96
N ILE A 159 3.72 -5.19 -12.51
CA ILE A 159 3.49 -5.19 -13.96
C ILE A 159 3.53 -3.75 -14.50
N GLU A 160 4.22 -3.53 -15.62
CA GLU A 160 4.20 -2.26 -16.34
C GLU A 160 2.81 -1.97 -16.92
N THR A 161 2.30 -0.79 -16.61
CA THR A 161 0.96 -0.34 -16.98
C THR A 161 1.02 0.91 -17.86
N ASN A 162 0.02 1.09 -18.72
CA ASN A 162 -0.24 2.34 -19.43
C ASN A 162 -0.97 3.36 -18.54
N GLY A 163 -0.78 3.28 -17.23
CA GLY A 163 -1.31 4.27 -16.30
C GLY A 163 -2.82 4.19 -16.06
N LEU A 164 -3.37 5.24 -15.46
CA LEU A 164 -4.74 5.27 -14.95
C LEU A 164 -5.72 5.83 -15.98
N HIS A 165 -6.71 5.02 -16.37
CA HIS A 165 -7.77 5.42 -17.28
C HIS A 165 -9.11 5.42 -16.57
N LYS A 166 -9.93 6.44 -16.80
CA LYS A 166 -11.35 6.40 -16.42
C LYS A 166 -12.10 5.65 -17.52
N GLU A 167 -12.87 4.64 -17.15
CA GLU A 167 -13.69 3.90 -18.11
C GLU A 167 -15.04 4.60 -18.28
N GLU A 168 -15.40 4.97 -19.52
CA GLU A 168 -16.73 5.49 -19.85
C GLU A 168 -17.60 4.31 -20.31
N ASP A 169 -18.61 3.99 -19.49
CA ASP A 169 -19.65 2.98 -19.72
C ASP A 169 -19.18 1.58 -20.12
N LEU A 170 -19.04 0.71 -19.11
CA LEU A 170 -19.31 -0.71 -19.27
C LEU A 170 -20.30 -1.15 -18.19
N THR A 171 -21.44 -1.64 -18.68
CA THR A 171 -22.48 -2.34 -17.92
C THR A 171 -21.83 -3.38 -17.01
N LEU A 172 -22.01 -3.20 -15.70
CA LEU A 172 -21.68 -4.16 -14.65
C LEU A 172 -21.96 -5.59 -15.12
N SER A 173 -20.93 -6.42 -15.17
CA SER A 173 -21.07 -7.87 -15.30
C SER A 173 -22.00 -8.35 -14.20
N GLN A 174 -23.04 -9.11 -14.56
CA GLN A 174 -24.24 -9.40 -13.76
C GLN A 174 -24.03 -10.33 -12.55
N ASP A 175 -22.81 -10.47 -12.01
CA ASP A 175 -22.54 -11.36 -10.87
C ASP A 175 -22.12 -10.58 -9.62
N ALA A 176 -22.98 -9.64 -9.19
CA ALA A 176 -23.08 -9.15 -7.80
C ALA A 176 -24.30 -8.23 -7.64
N LYS A 177 -25.51 -8.76 -7.75
CA LYS A 177 -26.72 -8.02 -7.32
C LYS A 177 -26.90 -8.17 -5.81
N CYS A 178 -26.22 -7.32 -5.04
CA CYS A 178 -26.74 -6.88 -3.74
C CYS A 178 -26.11 -5.56 -3.31
N THR A 179 -26.62 -4.43 -3.82
CA THR A 179 -26.97 -3.19 -3.09
C THR A 179 -27.24 -2.05 -4.08
N THR A 180 -28.05 -1.10 -3.63
CA THR A 180 -28.53 0.09 -4.36
C THR A 180 -27.44 0.88 -5.09
N PRO A 181 -27.71 1.44 -6.29
CA PRO A 181 -26.72 2.22 -7.04
C PRO A 181 -26.40 3.52 -6.29
N LEU A 182 -25.18 3.62 -5.75
CA LEU A 182 -24.67 4.85 -5.15
C LEU A 182 -24.36 5.84 -6.29
N GLN A 183 -25.07 6.96 -6.31
CA GLN A 183 -25.31 7.78 -7.51
C GLN A 183 -24.11 8.61 -8.03
N ASN A 184 -22.84 8.27 -7.73
CA ASN A 184 -21.70 9.10 -8.14
C ASN A 184 -20.34 8.38 -8.32
N THR A 185 -20.31 7.05 -8.37
CA THR A 185 -19.04 6.30 -8.42
C THR A 185 -18.50 6.16 -9.85
N LYS A 186 -17.17 6.17 -9.98
CA LYS A 186 -16.45 6.02 -11.25
C LYS A 186 -15.55 4.79 -11.19
N THR A 187 -15.42 4.11 -12.33
CA THR A 187 -14.50 2.99 -12.51
C THR A 187 -13.21 3.47 -13.16
N TYR A 188 -12.11 3.14 -12.50
CA TYR A 188 -10.74 3.46 -12.91
C TYR A 188 -9.99 2.17 -13.21
N CYS A 189 -9.23 2.12 -14.30
CA CYS A 189 -8.51 0.91 -14.69
C CYS A 189 -7.06 1.18 -15.12
N PHE A 190 -6.19 0.21 -14.83
CA PHE A 190 -4.84 0.12 -15.36
C PHE A 190 -4.80 -0.99 -16.39
N LYS A 191 -4.17 -0.69 -17.53
CA LYS A 191 -3.97 -1.64 -18.63
C LYS A 191 -2.50 -2.01 -18.73
N GLU A 192 -2.19 -3.28 -18.96
CA GLU A 192 -0.82 -3.71 -19.26
C GLU A 192 -0.31 -3.01 -20.53
N THR A 193 0.96 -2.61 -20.54
CA THR A 193 1.55 -1.95 -21.71
C THR A 193 1.55 -2.81 -22.97
N ILE A 194 1.84 -4.11 -22.85
CA ILE A 194 2.08 -4.99 -24.00
C ILE A 194 0.74 -5.48 -24.58
N ARG A 195 -0.12 -6.11 -23.77
CA ARG A 195 -1.36 -6.73 -24.27
C ARG A 195 -2.56 -5.80 -24.26
N LYS A 196 -2.44 -4.63 -23.63
CA LYS A 196 -3.54 -3.67 -23.39
C LYS A 196 -4.73 -4.27 -22.62
N GLU A 197 -4.52 -5.41 -21.95
CA GLU A 197 -5.50 -6.05 -21.09
C GLU A 197 -5.64 -5.24 -19.79
N VAL A 198 -6.86 -5.14 -19.26
CA VAL A 198 -7.09 -4.52 -17.95
C VAL A 198 -6.53 -5.44 -16.88
N ILE A 199 -5.55 -4.95 -16.12
CA ILE A 199 -4.88 -5.71 -15.07
C ILE A 199 -5.29 -5.29 -13.67
N PHE A 200 -5.78 -4.06 -13.50
CA PHE A 200 -6.27 -3.56 -12.23
C PHE A 200 -7.48 -2.65 -12.43
N THR A 201 -8.50 -2.79 -11.60
CA THR A 201 -9.72 -1.97 -11.67
C THR A 201 -10.12 -1.52 -10.26
N VAL A 202 -10.57 -0.28 -10.12
CA VAL A 202 -11.11 0.28 -8.87
C VAL A 202 -12.38 1.07 -9.18
N THR A 203 -13.47 0.77 -8.48
CA THR A 203 -14.69 1.58 -8.46
C THR A 203 -14.69 2.43 -7.20
N SER A 204 -14.72 3.76 -7.31
CA SER A 204 -14.63 4.68 -6.17
C SER A 204 -15.31 6.02 -6.46
N ASP A 205 -15.48 6.87 -5.45
CA ASP A 205 -16.03 8.24 -5.63
C ASP A 205 -15.07 9.15 -6.39
N GLY A 206 -13.77 8.89 -6.28
CA GLY A 206 -12.71 9.67 -6.89
C GLY A 206 -11.34 9.21 -6.43
N TYR A 207 -10.30 9.85 -6.97
CA TYR A 207 -8.93 9.65 -6.51
C TYR A 207 -8.19 10.97 -6.37
N SER A 208 -7.17 10.97 -5.51
CA SER A 208 -6.15 12.01 -5.41
C SER A 208 -4.78 11.41 -5.68
N VAL A 209 -3.84 12.25 -6.13
CA VAL A 209 -2.47 11.84 -6.45
C VAL A 209 -1.53 12.81 -5.77
N GLU A 210 -0.54 12.27 -5.07
CA GLU A 210 0.56 13.04 -4.52
C GLU A 210 1.89 12.36 -4.79
N LYS A 211 2.96 13.15 -4.90
CA LYS A 211 4.32 12.65 -5.05
C LYS A 211 4.90 12.39 -3.65
N ILE A 212 5.50 11.22 -3.46
CA ILE A 212 6.10 10.78 -2.18
C ILE A 212 7.58 10.45 -2.32
#